data_AF-A0AAD6A8B5-F1
#
_entry.id   AF-A0AAD6A8B5-F1
#
_cell.length_a   1.000
_cell.length_b   1.000
_cell.length_c   1.000
_cell.angle_alpha   90.00
_cell.angle_beta   90.00
_cell.angle_gamma   90.00
#
_symmetry.space_group_name_H-M   'P 1'
#
loop_
_entity.id
_entity.type
_entity.pdbx_description
1 polymer ?
#
loop_
_entity_poly.entity_id
_entity_poly.type
_entity_poly.pdbx_seq_one_letter_code
_entity_poly.pdbx_strand_id
1 'polypeptide(L)'
;MASRQGLLVKPFSLMLYNLALLRWRGQEPLMLYHWALLRWRGQERLMLYHWALLRWRGQERLMLYHWALLRWRGQERLMLYHWALLRWRGQERLMLYHWALLRWRGQERLMLYHWALLRWRGQERLMLYHWALLRWRGQERLMLYHWALLRWRGQALDAVSLGSAEVEGTGALDAVSLGSAEEEGTGALDAAGLGSAEVEGTGALDAVSLGSAEVEGTGALDAAGLGSAEVEGTGALDAAGLGSAEK
;
A
#
# COMPACT_ATOMS: atom_id res chain seq x y z
N MET A 1 -33.30 -39.01 32.12
CA MET A 1 -32.09 -38.17 32.13
C MET A 1 -31.33 -38.43 30.83
N ALA A 2 -31.43 -37.50 29.87
CA ALA A 2 -30.86 -37.68 28.54
C ALA A 2 -29.34 -37.49 28.57
N SER A 3 -28.63 -38.51 28.10
CA SER A 3 -27.17 -38.55 27.94
C SER A 3 -26.73 -37.50 26.91
N ARG A 4 -25.85 -36.58 27.32
CA ARG A 4 -25.15 -35.68 26.40
C ARG A 4 -24.12 -36.50 25.62
N GLN A 5 -24.51 -36.98 24.45
CA GLN A 5 -23.56 -37.51 23.48
C GLN A 5 -22.75 -36.32 22.92
N GLY A 6 -21.49 -36.23 23.32
CA GLY A 6 -20.53 -35.34 22.68
C GLY A 6 -20.34 -35.78 21.23
N LEU A 7 -20.65 -34.89 20.29
CA LEU A 7 -20.31 -35.07 18.88
C LEU A 7 -18.79 -35.18 18.75
N LEU A 8 -18.30 -36.40 18.61
CA LEU A 8 -16.90 -36.72 18.39
C LEU A 8 -16.62 -36.52 16.89
N VAL A 9 -16.28 -35.29 16.51
CA VAL A 9 -15.93 -34.95 15.12
C VAL A 9 -14.49 -35.40 14.87
N LYS A 10 -14.32 -36.39 13.98
CA LYS A 10 -13.01 -36.89 13.49
C LYS A 10 -12.23 -35.78 12.74
N PRO A 11 -10.89 -35.89 12.60
CA PRO A 11 -9.98 -34.80 12.21
C PRO A 11 -10.04 -34.39 10.72
N PHE A 12 -11.10 -34.74 9.99
CA PHE A 12 -11.23 -34.32 8.59
C PHE A 12 -12.15 -33.11 8.47
N SER A 13 -11.52 -31.96 8.21
CA SER A 13 -12.07 -30.74 7.60
C SER A 13 -13.56 -30.51 7.84
N LEU A 14 -13.89 -29.72 8.87
CA LEU A 14 -15.27 -29.25 9.04
C LEU A 14 -15.65 -28.39 7.82
N MET A 15 -16.37 -28.99 6.87
CA MET A 15 -16.91 -28.31 5.69
C MET A 15 -18.32 -27.83 6.01
N LEU A 16 -18.49 -26.52 6.08
CA LEU A 16 -19.81 -25.89 6.23
C LEU A 16 -20.28 -25.35 4.89
N TYR A 17 -21.45 -25.82 4.47
CA TYR A 17 -22.12 -25.48 3.21
C TYR A 17 -23.33 -24.54 3.40
N ASN A 18 -23.57 -24.03 4.60
CA ASN A 18 -24.70 -23.14 4.92
C ASN A 18 -24.25 -21.95 5.77
N LEU A 19 -25.17 -21.00 6.01
CA LEU A 19 -24.94 -19.86 6.89
C LEU A 19 -24.44 -20.32 8.27
N ALA A 20 -23.19 -20.00 8.58
CA ALA A 20 -22.56 -20.40 9.84
C ALA A 20 -22.31 -19.18 10.74
N LEU A 21 -22.95 -19.14 11.90
CA LEU A 21 -22.58 -18.26 13.01
C LEU A 21 -21.64 -19.05 13.94
N LEU A 22 -20.33 -18.93 13.73
CA LEU A 22 -19.36 -19.72 14.49
C LEU A 22 -18.44 -18.85 15.35
N ARG A 23 -18.28 -19.27 16.60
CA ARG A 23 -17.15 -18.89 17.43
C ARG A 23 -16.22 -20.10 17.55
N TRP A 24 -15.12 -20.07 16.81
CA TRP A 24 -14.15 -21.17 16.81
C TRP A 24 -12.93 -20.83 17.65
N ARG A 25 -12.45 -21.84 18.38
CA ARG A 25 -11.16 -21.83 19.04
C ARG A 25 -10.53 -23.21 18.90
N GLY A 26 -9.46 -23.32 18.13
CA GLY A 26 -8.82 -24.59 17.85
C GLY A 26 -7.52 -24.44 17.08
N GLN A 27 -6.78 -25.54 16.99
CA GLN A 27 -5.52 -25.71 16.26
C GLN A 27 -5.75 -26.63 15.04
N GLU A 28 -6.91 -26.53 14.41
CA GLU A 28 -7.24 -27.39 13.26
C GLU A 28 -7.62 -26.50 12.07
N PRO A 29 -7.28 -26.90 10.84
CA PRO A 29 -7.63 -26.16 9.65
C PRO A 29 -9.14 -26.17 9.41
N LEU A 30 -9.66 -25.03 8.94
CA LEU A 30 -11.09 -24.88 8.63
C LEU A 30 -11.29 -24.49 7.16
N MET A 31 -12.28 -25.13 6.51
CA MET A 31 -12.74 -24.79 5.16
C MET A 31 -14.21 -24.37 5.19
N LEU A 32 -14.50 -23.13 4.79
CA LEU A 32 -15.87 -22.64 4.64
C LEU A 32 -16.15 -22.40 3.17
N TYR A 33 -17.19 -23.06 2.66
CA TYR A 33 -17.61 -22.94 1.26
C TYR A 33 -18.78 -21.98 1.07
N HIS A 34 -19.36 -21.44 2.15
CA HIS A 34 -20.57 -20.63 2.11
C HIS A 34 -20.50 -19.45 3.11
N TRP A 35 -21.60 -18.71 3.23
CA TRP A 35 -21.73 -17.53 4.09
C TRP A 35 -21.34 -17.82 5.54
N ALA A 36 -20.41 -17.03 6.09
CA ALA A 36 -20.00 -17.19 7.49
C ALA A 36 -19.87 -15.85 8.23
N LEU A 37 -20.45 -15.80 9.43
CA LEU A 37 -20.11 -14.81 10.45
C LEU A 37 -19.23 -15.50 11.50
N LEU A 38 -17.93 -15.21 11.43
CA LEU A 38 -16.93 -15.98 12.15
C LEU A 38 -16.14 -15.12 13.13
N ARG A 39 -16.07 -15.57 14.38
CA ARG A 39 -15.06 -15.12 15.33
C ARG A 39 -14.05 -16.23 15.56
N TRP A 40 -12.88 -16.08 14.98
CA TRP A 40 -11.83 -17.09 15.03
C TRP A 40 -10.70 -16.71 15.98
N ARG A 41 -10.25 -17.71 16.75
CA ARG A 41 -8.99 -17.65 17.47
C ARG A 41 -8.26 -19.00 17.39
N GLY A 42 -7.20 -19.07 16.60
CA GLY A 42 -6.45 -20.31 16.36
C GLY A 42 -5.04 -20.04 15.86
N GLN A 43 -4.27 -21.11 15.69
CA GLN A 43 -2.85 -21.07 15.27
C GLN A 43 -2.65 -21.74 13.90
N GLU A 44 -3.70 -21.88 13.09
CA GLU A 44 -3.68 -22.73 11.90
C GLU A 44 -4.40 -22.09 10.71
N ARG A 45 -4.31 -22.77 9.56
CA ARG A 45 -4.85 -22.33 8.26
C ARG A 45 -6.37 -22.24 8.20
N LEU A 46 -6.89 -21.08 7.75
CA LEU A 46 -8.30 -20.91 7.37
C LEU A 46 -8.42 -20.67 5.86
N MET A 47 -9.35 -21.37 5.23
CA MET A 47 -9.73 -21.16 3.83
C MET A 47 -11.20 -20.79 3.73
N LEU A 48 -11.47 -19.62 3.14
CA LEU A 48 -12.83 -19.17 2.86
C LEU A 48 -13.00 -19.08 1.35
N TYR A 49 -13.94 -19.87 0.83
CA TYR A 49 -14.26 -19.90 -0.58
C TYR A 49 -15.42 -18.97 -0.97
N HIS A 50 -16.12 -18.40 0.00
CA HIS A 50 -17.32 -17.58 -0.20
C HIS A 50 -17.37 -16.41 0.80
N TRP A 51 -18.52 -15.74 0.86
CA TRP A 51 -18.77 -14.53 1.64
C TRP A 51 -18.47 -14.71 3.14
N ALA A 52 -17.64 -13.85 3.72
CA ALA A 52 -17.34 -13.92 5.14
C ALA A 52 -17.21 -12.56 5.83
N LEU A 53 -17.85 -12.45 7.00
CA LEU A 53 -17.57 -11.41 7.99
C LEU A 53 -16.70 -12.02 9.09
N LEU A 54 -15.41 -11.67 9.09
CA LEU A 54 -14.42 -12.34 9.92
C LEU A 54 -13.77 -11.38 10.93
N ARG A 55 -13.84 -11.77 12.20
CA ARG A 55 -12.92 -11.25 13.23
C ARG A 55 -11.90 -12.31 13.57
N TRP A 56 -10.68 -12.11 13.10
CA TRP A 56 -9.58 -13.04 13.28
C TRP A 56 -8.58 -12.58 14.33
N ARG A 57 -8.14 -13.51 15.16
CA ARG A 57 -6.95 -13.36 15.99
C ARG A 57 -6.15 -14.66 16.05
N GLY A 58 -5.01 -14.73 15.39
CA GLY A 58 -4.24 -15.96 15.29
C GLY A 58 -2.83 -15.72 14.80
N GLN A 59 -2.05 -16.79 14.87
CA GLN A 59 -0.79 -16.98 14.15
C GLN A 59 -1.14 -17.93 13.00
N GLU A 60 -0.52 -17.76 11.85
CA GLU A 60 -0.72 -18.53 10.62
C GLU A 60 -1.74 -18.06 9.56
N ARG A 61 -1.75 -18.81 8.45
CA ARG A 61 -2.15 -18.39 7.09
C ARG A 61 -3.66 -18.31 6.88
N LEU A 62 -4.12 -17.21 6.31
CA LEU A 62 -5.49 -17.05 5.82
C LEU A 62 -5.53 -16.97 4.30
N MET A 63 -6.41 -17.76 3.67
CA MET A 63 -6.70 -17.69 2.24
C MET A 63 -8.18 -17.36 2.03
N LEU A 64 -8.45 -16.25 1.36
CA LEU A 64 -9.80 -15.86 0.95
C LEU A 64 -9.88 -15.88 -0.55
N TYR A 65 -10.78 -16.70 -1.07
CA TYR A 65 -11.02 -16.81 -2.50
C TYR A 65 -12.15 -15.92 -2.99
N HIS A 66 -12.91 -15.29 -2.09
CA HIS A 66 -14.12 -14.51 -2.41
C HIS A 66 -14.27 -13.30 -1.46
N TRP A 67 -15.43 -12.66 -1.53
CA TRP A 67 -15.75 -11.43 -0.80
C TRP A 67 -15.60 -11.58 0.71
N ALA A 68 -14.88 -10.66 1.36
CA ALA A 68 -14.78 -10.69 2.81
C ALA A 68 -14.58 -9.32 3.45
N LEU A 69 -15.22 -9.15 4.61
CA LEU A 69 -15.01 -8.04 5.53
C LEU A 69 -14.21 -8.54 6.73
N LEU A 70 -12.97 -8.04 6.88
CA LEU A 70 -12.02 -8.57 7.83
C LEU A 70 -11.53 -7.54 8.82
N ARG A 71 -11.57 -7.95 10.09
CA ARG A 71 -10.75 -7.36 11.13
C ARG A 71 -9.71 -8.38 11.59
N TRP A 72 -8.48 -8.17 11.16
CA TRP A 72 -7.36 -9.06 11.45
C TRP A 72 -6.45 -8.49 12.53
N ARG A 73 -6.03 -9.36 13.45
CA ARG A 73 -4.93 -9.09 14.37
C ARG A 73 -4.10 -10.35 14.61
N GLY A 74 -2.92 -10.43 14.02
CA GLY A 74 -2.09 -11.63 14.05
C GLY A 74 -0.68 -11.38 13.54
N GLN A 75 0.16 -12.38 13.66
CA GLN A 75 1.41 -12.50 12.91
C GLN A 75 1.10 -13.48 11.76
N GLU A 76 1.67 -13.24 10.58
CA GLU A 76 1.68 -14.11 9.39
C GLU A 76 0.82 -13.76 8.15
N ARG A 77 1.00 -14.61 7.11
CA ARG A 77 0.64 -14.42 5.69
C ARG A 77 -0.85 -14.47 5.41
N LEU A 78 -1.36 -13.41 4.80
CA LEU A 78 -2.71 -13.34 4.23
C LEU A 78 -2.65 -13.35 2.70
N MET A 79 -3.50 -14.16 2.07
CA MET A 79 -3.74 -14.12 0.63
C MET A 79 -5.21 -13.87 0.32
N LEU A 80 -5.47 -12.82 -0.45
CA LEU A 80 -6.79 -12.50 -0.96
C LEU A 80 -6.78 -12.63 -2.47
N TYR A 81 -7.64 -13.51 -2.97
CA TYR A 81 -7.83 -13.70 -4.41
C TYR A 81 -9.00 -12.89 -4.98
N HIS A 82 -9.73 -12.16 -4.13
CA HIS A 82 -10.91 -11.42 -4.53
C HIS A 82 -11.16 -10.19 -3.65
N TRP A 83 -12.35 -9.61 -3.79
CA TRP A 83 -12.75 -8.37 -3.14
C TRP A 83 -12.66 -8.46 -1.62
N ALA A 84 -12.01 -7.49 -0.98
CA ALA A 84 -12.00 -7.46 0.48
C ALA A 84 -11.86 -6.06 1.07
N LEU A 85 -12.56 -5.87 2.19
CA LEU A 85 -12.43 -4.70 3.05
C LEU A 85 -11.69 -5.12 4.32
N LEU A 86 -10.48 -4.58 4.51
CA LEU A 86 -9.58 -5.04 5.58
C LEU A 86 -9.17 -3.94 6.52
N ARG A 87 -9.28 -4.26 7.81
CA ARG A 87 -8.54 -3.59 8.86
C ARG A 87 -7.51 -4.56 9.42
N TRP A 88 -6.25 -4.32 9.06
CA TRP A 88 -5.13 -5.14 9.45
C TRP A 88 -4.31 -4.51 10.58
N ARG A 89 -3.89 -5.34 11.54
CA ARG A 89 -2.87 -4.98 12.51
C ARG A 89 -2.00 -6.19 12.85
N GLY A 90 -0.77 -6.21 12.38
CA GLY A 90 0.11 -7.38 12.51
C GLY A 90 1.53 -7.11 12.01
N GLN A 91 2.39 -8.09 12.19
CA GLN A 91 3.65 -8.19 11.47
C GLN A 91 3.45 -9.26 10.39
N GLU A 92 4.05 -9.07 9.21
CA GLU A 92 4.17 -10.02 8.07
C GLU A 92 3.36 -9.79 6.78
N ARG A 93 3.69 -10.63 5.77
CA ARG A 93 3.41 -10.52 4.33
C ARG A 93 1.94 -10.63 3.93
N LEU A 94 1.41 -9.60 3.27
CA LEU A 94 0.08 -9.65 2.63
C LEU A 94 0.23 -9.73 1.10
N MET A 95 -0.53 -10.64 0.47
CA MET A 95 -0.70 -10.70 -0.98
C MET A 95 -2.15 -10.49 -1.36
N LEU A 96 -2.38 -9.51 -2.23
CA LEU A 96 -3.68 -9.14 -2.75
C LEU A 96 -3.66 -9.33 -4.26
N TYR A 97 -4.45 -10.26 -4.76
CA TYR A 97 -4.57 -10.53 -6.19
C TYR A 97 -5.71 -9.78 -6.86
N HIS A 98 -6.53 -9.07 -6.09
CA HIS A 98 -7.68 -8.37 -6.62
C HIS A 98 -8.03 -7.12 -5.80
N TRP A 99 -9.22 -6.57 -6.07
CA TRP A 99 -9.70 -5.33 -5.47
C TRP A 99 -9.69 -5.35 -3.94
N ALA A 100 -9.09 -4.35 -3.31
CA ALA A 100 -9.17 -4.26 -1.86
C ALA A 100 -9.12 -2.82 -1.32
N LEU A 101 -9.89 -2.60 -0.25
CA LEU A 101 -9.83 -1.40 0.56
C LEU A 101 -9.15 -1.74 1.88
N LEU A 102 -7.97 -1.15 2.13
CA LEU A 102 -7.12 -1.53 3.25
C LEU A 102 -6.78 -0.37 4.17
N ARG A 103 -6.97 -0.63 5.46
CA ARG A 103 -6.30 0.10 6.52
C ARG A 103 -5.27 -0.80 7.17
N TRP A 104 -4.00 -0.53 6.89
CA TRP A 104 -2.87 -1.30 7.37
C TRP A 104 -2.16 -0.59 8.52
N ARG A 105 -1.74 -1.38 9.52
CA ARG A 105 -0.79 -0.96 10.55
C ARG A 105 0.10 -2.13 10.96
N GLY A 106 1.36 -2.10 10.57
CA GLY A 106 2.25 -3.24 10.78
C GLY A 106 3.68 -2.96 10.36
N GLN A 107 4.54 -3.94 10.59
CA GLN A 107 5.86 -4.03 9.97
C GLN A 107 5.79 -5.16 8.93
N GLU A 108 6.50 -5.00 7.81
CA GLU A 108 6.69 -5.97 6.71
C GLU A 108 5.89 -5.81 5.39
N ARG A 109 6.30 -6.63 4.41
CA ARG A 109 6.05 -6.58 2.96
C ARG A 109 4.59 -6.75 2.53
N LEU A 110 4.05 -5.78 1.79
CA LEU A 110 2.78 -5.91 1.09
C LEU A 110 3.00 -6.06 -0.42
N MET A 111 2.29 -7.00 -1.04
CA MET A 111 2.23 -7.17 -2.49
C MET A 111 0.79 -7.05 -2.98
N LEU A 112 0.61 -6.15 -3.93
CA LEU A 112 -0.66 -5.84 -4.57
C LEU A 112 -0.54 -6.09 -6.06
N TYR A 113 -1.32 -7.02 -6.57
CA TYR A 113 -1.35 -7.34 -7.99
C TYR A 113 -2.49 -6.65 -8.75
N HIS A 114 -3.33 -5.89 -8.05
CA HIS A 114 -4.49 -5.25 -8.65
C HIS A 114 -4.91 -3.98 -7.91
N TRP A 115 -6.08 -3.46 -8.27
CA TRP A 115 -6.63 -2.20 -7.75
C TRP A 115 -6.73 -2.18 -6.22
N ALA A 116 -6.21 -1.12 -5.60
CA ALA A 116 -6.43 -0.95 -4.17
C ALA A 116 -6.44 0.50 -3.70
N LEU A 117 -7.24 0.73 -2.67
CA LEU A 117 -7.23 1.96 -1.90
C LEU A 117 -6.60 1.67 -0.53
N LEU A 118 -5.47 2.30 -0.25
CA LEU A 118 -4.65 1.97 0.91
C LEU A 118 -4.40 3.15 1.81
N ARG A 119 -4.64 2.93 3.09
CA ARG A 119 -4.06 3.73 4.16
C ARG A 119 -3.02 2.91 4.90
N TRP A 120 -1.76 3.24 4.67
CA TRP A 120 -0.62 2.53 5.24
C TRP A 120 0.00 3.29 6.41
N ARG A 121 0.40 2.54 7.44
CA ARG A 121 1.26 3.03 8.51
C ARG A 121 2.18 1.91 8.99
N GLY A 122 3.47 1.99 8.66
CA GLY A 122 4.40 0.92 8.95
C GLY A 122 5.84 1.28 8.62
N GLN A 123 6.74 0.36 8.94
CA GLN A 123 8.11 0.35 8.43
C GLN A 123 8.20 -0.86 7.49
N GLU A 124 8.87 -0.71 6.35
CA GLU A 124 9.17 -1.70 5.28
C GLU A 124 8.37 -1.62 3.97
N ARG A 125 8.89 -2.41 3.00
CA ARG A 125 8.68 -2.45 1.54
C ARG A 125 7.23 -2.74 1.10
N LEU A 126 6.67 -1.85 0.29
CA LEU A 126 5.43 -2.09 -0.45
C LEU A 126 5.75 -2.34 -1.93
N MET A 127 5.12 -3.36 -2.52
CA MET A 127 5.15 -3.63 -3.95
C MET A 127 3.75 -3.58 -4.54
N LEU A 128 3.57 -2.67 -5.50
CA LEU A 128 2.34 -2.48 -6.25
C LEU A 128 2.61 -2.82 -7.72
N TYR A 129 1.86 -3.76 -8.26
CA TYR A 129 1.95 -4.16 -9.67
C TYR A 129 0.86 -3.57 -10.55
N HIS A 130 -0.05 -2.77 -9.98
CA HIS A 130 -1.17 -2.20 -10.72
C HIS A 130 -1.64 -0.86 -10.14
N TRP A 131 -2.87 -0.44 -10.43
CA TRP A 131 -3.39 0.85 -9.99
C TRP A 131 -3.61 0.92 -8.47
N ALA A 132 -3.18 2.00 -7.82
CA ALA A 132 -3.61 2.27 -6.45
C ALA A 132 -3.63 3.75 -6.08
N LEU A 133 -4.50 4.04 -5.12
CA LEU A 133 -4.51 5.30 -4.39
C LEU A 133 -3.97 5.02 -2.98
N LEU A 134 -2.86 5.65 -2.63
CA LEU A 134 -2.13 5.36 -1.40
C LEU A 134 -1.97 6.61 -0.54
N ARG A 135 -2.31 6.46 0.74
CA ARG A 135 -1.86 7.35 1.79
C ARG A 135 -0.80 6.63 2.62
N TRP A 136 0.45 7.05 2.49
CA TRP A 136 1.59 6.40 3.11
C TRP A 136 2.15 7.22 4.27
N ARG A 137 2.48 6.53 5.38
CA ARG A 137 3.23 7.10 6.49
C ARG A 137 4.19 6.07 7.06
N GLY A 138 5.48 6.22 6.79
CA GLY A 138 6.49 5.23 7.15
C GLY A 138 7.90 5.64 6.77
N GLN A 139 8.85 4.81 7.15
CA GLN A 139 10.23 4.84 6.66
C GLN A 139 10.39 3.61 5.76
N GLU A 140 10.95 3.82 4.57
CA GLU A 140 11.40 2.84 3.56
C GLU A 140 10.56 2.66 2.27
N ARG A 141 11.28 2.06 1.29
CA ARG A 141 11.09 1.85 -0.15
C ARG A 141 9.71 1.40 -0.63
N LEU A 142 9.20 2.06 -1.66
CA LEU A 142 7.91 1.78 -2.30
C LEU A 142 8.10 1.42 -3.78
N MET A 143 8.15 0.13 -4.11
CA MET A 143 8.23 -0.27 -5.51
C MET A 143 6.85 -0.30 -6.18
N LEU A 144 6.65 0.65 -7.07
CA LEU A 144 5.47 0.76 -7.91
C LEU A 144 5.87 0.41 -9.34
N TYR A 145 5.25 -0.63 -9.89
CA TYR A 145 5.47 -1.09 -11.26
C TYR A 145 4.41 -0.55 -12.24
N HIS A 146 3.48 0.27 -11.75
CA HIS A 146 2.43 0.86 -12.57
C HIS A 146 1.87 2.14 -11.94
N TRP A 147 0.89 2.76 -12.62
CA TRP A 147 0.34 4.06 -12.24
C TRP A 147 -0.26 4.08 -10.83
N ALA A 148 0.20 5.00 -10.00
CA ALA A 148 -0.31 5.22 -8.66
C ALA A 148 -0.38 6.71 -8.32
N LEU A 149 -1.39 7.05 -7.52
CA LEU A 149 -1.53 8.33 -6.84
C LEU A 149 -1.06 8.12 -5.40
N LEU A 150 0.03 8.79 -5.02
CA LEU A 150 0.65 8.63 -3.71
C LEU A 150 0.63 9.95 -2.94
N ARG A 151 0.03 9.94 -1.75
CA ARG A 151 0.28 10.97 -0.74
C ARG A 151 1.21 10.42 0.33
N TRP A 152 2.39 11.02 0.43
CA TRP A 152 3.50 10.51 1.22
C TRP A 152 3.92 11.47 2.33
N ARG A 153 4.22 10.90 3.50
CA ARG A 153 4.82 11.60 4.64
C ARG A 153 5.79 10.67 5.35
N GLY A 154 7.07 10.75 4.98
CA GLY A 154 8.14 9.86 5.41
C GLY A 154 9.51 10.50 5.19
N GLN A 155 10.60 9.75 5.42
CA GLN A 155 11.97 10.27 5.26
C GLN A 155 12.62 9.93 3.91
N ALA A 156 12.38 8.73 3.37
CA ALA A 156 12.92 8.29 2.09
C ALA A 156 11.93 7.34 1.38
N LEU A 157 11.83 7.45 0.05
CA LEU A 157 11.01 6.59 -0.81
C LEU A 157 11.62 6.41 -2.20
N ASP A 158 11.98 5.17 -2.53
CA ASP A 158 12.38 4.82 -3.91
C ASP A 158 11.21 4.20 -4.67
N ALA A 159 10.94 4.71 -5.88
CA ALA A 159 9.89 4.30 -6.81
C ALA A 159 10.45 4.03 -8.22
N VAL A 160 9.80 3.14 -8.97
CA VAL A 160 10.20 2.83 -10.37
C VAL A 160 9.30 3.58 -11.35
N SER A 161 7.99 3.55 -11.13
CA SER A 161 7.04 4.31 -11.94
C SER A 161 5.91 4.84 -11.07
N LEU A 162 5.71 6.15 -11.11
CA LEU A 162 4.64 6.86 -10.40
C LEU A 162 3.81 7.68 -11.38
N GLY A 163 2.49 7.68 -11.17
CA GLY A 163 1.62 8.60 -11.89
C GLY A 163 1.76 10.00 -11.30
N SER A 164 1.52 10.10 -9.99
CA SER A 164 1.63 11.35 -9.26
C SER A 164 1.98 11.11 -7.79
N ALA A 165 2.77 12.03 -7.22
CA ALA A 165 3.20 11.99 -5.83
C ALA A 165 3.07 13.37 -5.16
N GLU A 166 2.36 13.40 -4.03
CA GLU A 166 2.33 14.53 -3.09
C GLU A 166 3.25 14.21 -1.90
N VAL A 167 4.25 15.05 -1.66
CA VAL A 167 5.23 14.92 -0.58
C VAL A 167 5.02 16.03 0.45
N GLU A 168 4.76 15.64 1.69
CA GLU A 168 4.66 16.60 2.81
C GLU A 168 5.81 16.43 3.82
N GLY A 169 6.51 17.53 4.11
CA GLY A 169 7.40 17.67 5.25
C GLY A 169 8.88 17.47 4.91
N THR A 170 9.56 16.57 5.61
CA THR A 170 11.00 16.31 5.44
C THR A 170 11.20 14.96 4.76
N GLY A 171 11.65 14.89 3.51
CA GLY A 171 11.85 13.60 2.86
C GLY A 171 12.59 13.63 1.52
N ALA A 172 13.13 12.48 1.11
CA ALA A 172 13.72 12.28 -0.20
C ALA A 172 12.89 11.29 -1.04
N LEU A 173 12.60 11.62 -2.29
CA LEU A 173 12.08 10.66 -3.28
C LEU A 173 13.13 10.38 -4.35
N ASP A 174 13.29 9.11 -4.70
CA ASP A 174 14.05 8.65 -5.86
C ASP A 174 13.07 7.94 -6.81
N ALA A 175 12.90 8.43 -8.03
CA ALA A 175 11.96 7.89 -9.00
C ALA A 175 12.55 7.73 -10.40
N VAL A 176 12.50 6.53 -10.97
CA VAL A 176 12.95 6.36 -12.37
C VAL A 176 12.04 7.11 -13.36
N SER A 177 10.72 7.07 -13.15
CA SER A 177 9.76 7.82 -13.96
C SER A 177 8.59 8.29 -13.10
N LEU A 178 8.29 9.59 -13.17
CA LEU A 178 7.24 10.26 -12.41
C LEU A 178 6.42 11.16 -13.33
N GLY A 179 5.11 11.00 -13.35
CA GLY A 179 4.23 11.88 -14.14
C GLY A 179 4.21 13.30 -13.57
N SER A 180 3.81 13.43 -12.31
CA SER A 180 3.75 14.71 -11.60
C SER A 180 4.21 14.61 -10.14
N ALA A 181 4.87 15.64 -9.64
CA ALA A 181 5.34 15.72 -8.26
C ALA A 181 4.92 17.06 -7.63
N GLU A 182 4.38 17.02 -6.43
CA GLU A 182 4.10 18.20 -5.60
C GLU A 182 4.87 18.02 -4.29
N GLU A 183 5.79 18.93 -3.97
CA GLU A 183 6.50 18.95 -2.69
C GLU A 183 6.16 20.19 -1.87
N GLU A 184 5.63 19.97 -0.65
CA GLU A 184 5.52 21.01 0.36
C GLU A 184 6.52 20.76 1.50
N GLY A 185 7.45 21.70 1.71
CA GLY A 185 8.32 21.76 2.87
C GLY A 185 9.80 21.66 2.55
N THR A 186 10.48 20.64 3.09
CA THR A 186 11.93 20.47 2.91
C THR A 186 12.23 19.11 2.30
N GLY A 187 12.43 19.05 0.99
CA GLY A 187 12.48 17.81 0.23
C GLY A 187 13.69 17.66 -0.67
N ALA A 188 13.94 16.45 -1.15
CA ALA A 188 14.83 16.21 -2.27
C ALA A 188 14.15 15.22 -3.23
N LEU A 189 13.93 15.62 -4.49
CA LEU A 189 13.47 14.73 -5.55
C LEU A 189 14.63 14.44 -6.49
N ASP A 190 14.89 13.15 -6.72
CA ASP A 190 15.74 12.65 -7.80
C ASP A 190 14.84 11.89 -8.77
N ALA A 191 14.82 12.30 -10.05
CA ALA A 191 14.09 11.57 -11.08
C ALA A 191 14.78 11.50 -12.44
N ALA A 192 14.89 10.30 -13.01
CA ALA A 192 15.41 10.17 -14.38
C ALA A 192 14.46 10.74 -15.45
N GLY A 193 13.15 10.76 -15.19
CA GLY A 193 12.17 11.40 -16.07
C GLY A 193 10.97 11.88 -15.29
N LEU A 194 10.68 13.18 -15.37
CA LEU A 194 9.63 13.84 -14.61
C LEU A 194 8.79 14.70 -15.57
N GLY A 195 7.46 14.51 -15.56
CA GLY A 195 6.56 15.28 -16.41
C GLY A 195 6.38 16.71 -15.92
N SER A 196 5.89 16.88 -14.70
CA SER A 196 5.72 18.20 -14.05
C SER A 196 6.10 18.17 -12.57
N ALA A 197 6.80 19.19 -12.09
CA ALA A 197 7.14 19.32 -10.66
C ALA A 197 6.69 20.69 -10.12
N GLU A 198 6.02 20.69 -8.98
CA GLU A 198 5.68 21.87 -8.19
C GLU A 198 6.39 21.75 -6.83
N VAL A 199 7.18 22.75 -6.46
CA VAL A 199 7.94 22.75 -5.20
C VAL A 199 7.68 24.02 -4.44
N GLU A 200 7.10 23.88 -3.26
CA GLU A 200 6.91 24.96 -2.30
C GLU A 200 7.83 24.77 -1.08
N GLY A 201 8.73 25.72 -0.85
CA GLY A 201 9.58 25.79 0.35
C GLY A 201 11.08 25.68 0.06
N THR A 202 11.76 24.74 0.72
CA THR A 202 13.22 24.57 0.64
C THR A 202 13.55 23.15 0.17
N GLY A 203 13.51 22.91 -1.14
CA GLY A 203 13.76 21.59 -1.73
C GLY A 203 14.89 21.56 -2.74
N ALA A 204 15.41 20.37 -3.06
CA ALA A 204 16.30 20.16 -4.20
C ALA A 204 15.61 19.23 -5.20
N LEU A 205 15.55 19.63 -6.47
CA LEU A 205 15.10 18.81 -7.58
C LEU A 205 16.31 18.46 -8.45
N ASP A 206 16.55 17.18 -8.70
CA ASP A 206 17.49 16.67 -9.69
C ASP A 206 16.70 15.84 -10.70
N ALA A 207 16.72 16.24 -11.97
CA ALA A 207 16.06 15.50 -13.03
C ALA A 207 16.89 15.37 -14.31
N VAL A 208 17.01 14.16 -14.85
CA VAL A 208 17.67 14.00 -16.16
C VAL A 208 16.82 14.63 -17.27
N SER A 209 15.49 14.49 -17.20
CA SER A 209 14.55 15.13 -18.12
C SER A 209 13.32 15.60 -17.34
N LEU A 210 13.02 16.90 -17.43
CA LEU A 210 11.87 17.55 -16.80
C LEU A 210 11.02 18.25 -17.84
N GLY A 211 9.72 17.95 -17.88
CA GLY A 211 8.79 18.62 -18.81
C GLY A 211 8.54 20.07 -18.38
N SER A 212 8.04 20.24 -17.17
CA SER A 212 7.70 21.55 -16.61
C SER A 212 8.02 21.62 -15.12
N ALA A 213 8.42 22.79 -14.64
CA ALA A 213 8.71 23.03 -13.23
C ALA A 213 8.14 24.36 -12.74
N GLU A 214 7.52 24.35 -11.57
CA GLU A 214 7.13 25.54 -10.82
C GLU A 214 7.82 25.47 -9.45
N VAL A 215 8.61 26.49 -9.11
CA VAL A 215 9.36 26.51 -7.84
C VAL A 215 9.08 27.81 -7.10
N GLU A 216 8.44 27.68 -5.94
CA GLU A 216 8.22 28.76 -4.99
C GLU A 216 9.12 28.59 -3.76
N GLY A 217 10.02 29.54 -3.51
CA GLY A 217 10.84 29.59 -2.28
C GLY A 217 12.35 29.60 -2.50
N THR A 218 13.10 28.79 -1.75
CA THR A 218 14.58 28.81 -1.72
C THR A 218 15.20 27.50 -2.18
N GLY A 219 14.52 26.76 -3.05
CA GLY A 219 14.98 25.46 -3.56
C GLY A 219 16.05 25.54 -4.64
N ALA A 220 16.69 24.41 -4.95
CA ALA A 220 17.58 24.27 -6.10
C ALA A 220 16.96 23.31 -7.11
N LEU A 221 17.03 23.63 -8.39
CA LEU A 221 16.61 22.75 -9.48
C LEU A 221 17.81 22.53 -10.40
N ASP A 222 18.19 21.27 -10.57
CA ASP A 222 19.16 20.79 -11.54
C ASP A 222 18.42 19.90 -12.56
N ALA A 223 18.47 20.26 -13.85
CA ALA A 223 17.89 19.44 -14.90
C ALA A 223 18.73 19.38 -16.18
N ALA A 224 19.11 18.18 -16.61
CA ALA A 224 19.89 18.03 -17.85
C ALA A 224 19.08 18.43 -19.10
N GLY A 225 17.76 18.21 -19.09
CA GLY A 225 16.84 18.74 -20.09
C GLY A 225 15.56 19.26 -19.42
N LEU A 226 15.16 20.49 -19.74
CA LEU A 226 14.02 21.15 -19.11
C LEU A 226 13.15 21.86 -20.15
N GLY A 227 11.88 21.48 -20.24
CA GLY A 227 10.94 22.07 -21.21
C GLY A 227 10.56 23.50 -20.83
N SER A 228 9.95 23.69 -19.67
CA SER A 228 9.54 25.00 -19.15
C SER A 228 9.77 25.13 -17.64
N ALA A 229 10.18 26.30 -17.17
CA ALA A 229 10.29 26.60 -15.74
C ALA A 229 9.69 27.96 -15.39
N GLU A 230 8.96 28.00 -14.28
CA GLU A 230 8.52 29.21 -13.59
C GLU A 230 9.12 29.21 -12.18
N VAL A 231 9.86 30.25 -11.81
CA VAL A 231 10.53 30.30 -10.50
C VAL A 231 10.29 31.60 -9.79
N GLU A 232 9.52 31.52 -8.71
CA GLU A 232 9.28 32.62 -7.80
C GLU A 232 10.06 32.41 -6.50
N GLY A 233 11.15 33.17 -6.32
CA GLY A 233 11.92 33.13 -5.07
C GLY A 233 13.42 33.34 -5.25
N THR A 234 14.21 32.84 -4.29
CA THR A 234 15.67 32.98 -4.29
C THR A 234 16.38 31.67 -4.62
N GLY A 235 15.65 30.72 -5.20
CA GLY A 235 16.17 29.42 -5.59
C GLY A 235 17.20 29.48 -6.72
N ALA A 236 18.01 28.43 -6.83
CA ALA A 236 18.98 28.25 -7.91
C ALA A 236 18.38 27.37 -9.01
N LEU A 237 18.57 27.76 -10.27
CA LEU A 237 18.21 26.96 -11.45
C LEU A 237 19.48 26.66 -12.24
N ASP A 238 19.78 25.38 -12.45
CA ASP A 238 20.77 24.89 -13.40
C ASP A 238 20.06 23.97 -14.40
N ALA A 239 20.10 24.29 -15.69
CA ALA A 239 19.51 23.42 -16.70
C ALA A 239 20.22 23.51 -18.05
N ALA A 240 20.72 22.36 -18.51
CA ALA A 240 21.58 22.26 -19.69
C ALA A 240 20.80 22.30 -21.02
N GLY A 241 19.49 22.03 -20.99
CA GLY A 241 18.62 22.00 -22.17
C GLY A 241 17.29 22.71 -21.91
N LEU A 242 17.33 24.02 -21.68
CA LEU A 242 16.17 24.88 -21.39
C LEU A 242 15.39 25.24 -22.66
N GLY A 243 14.10 24.92 -22.69
CA GLY A 243 13.16 25.37 -23.72
C GLY A 243 12.67 26.81 -23.49
N SER A 244 12.03 27.06 -22.35
CA SER A 244 11.50 28.37 -21.93
C SER A 244 11.61 28.55 -20.42
N ALA A 245 11.85 29.79 -19.96
CA ALA A 245 11.90 30.11 -18.53
C ALA A 245 11.25 31.46 -18.25
N GLU A 246 10.43 31.52 -17.21
CA GLU A 246 9.84 32.72 -16.63
C GLU A 246 10.28 32.84 -15.16
N LYS A 247 10.51 34.07 -14.69
CA LYS A 247 11.05 34.38 -13.37
C LYS A 247 10.40 35.65 -12.83
#